data_AF-A0A0A8WMH7-F1
#
_entry.id   AF-A0A0A8WMH7-F1
#
_cell.length_a   1.000
_cell.length_b   1.000
_cell.length_c   1.000
_cell.angle_alpha   90.00
_cell.angle_beta   90.00
_cell.angle_gamma   90.00
#
_symmetry.space_group_name_H-M   'P 1'
#
loop_
_entity.id
_entity.type
_entity.pdbx_description
1 polymer ?
#
loop_
_entity_poly.entity_id
_entity_poly.type
_entity_poly.pdbx_seq_one_letter_code
_entity_poly.pdbx_strand_id
1 'polypeptide(L)'
;MLKKSSVVIVSAAILAVSVSALAMNKSEKGIEGTVTSIKGNVVTIKDSKGGELLLEVRSTAGLKVGLPAWCEEDCGRTLKVGSTVVNVQKVIKKNQRAWGDPHVKEKIGK
;
A
#
# COMPACT_ATOMS: atom_id res chain seq x y z
N MET A 1 41.69 -41.45 52.36
CA MET A 1 40.32 -40.93 52.55
C MET A 1 40.39 -39.46 52.91
N LEU A 2 39.95 -38.56 52.03
CA LEU A 2 39.51 -37.20 52.37
C LEU A 2 38.47 -36.79 51.31
N LYS A 3 37.43 -36.12 51.78
CA LYS A 3 36.10 -35.95 51.18
C LYS A 3 35.89 -34.45 50.87
N LYS A 4 34.96 -34.15 49.95
CA LYS A 4 34.27 -32.84 49.68
C LYS A 4 34.70 -32.18 48.35
N SER A 5 33.78 -32.11 47.36
CA SER A 5 32.79 -31.03 47.09
C SER A 5 33.48 -29.84 46.39
N SER A 6 32.96 -29.13 45.38
CA SER A 6 31.66 -29.01 44.72
C SER A 6 31.86 -27.98 43.58
N VAL A 7 31.02 -28.01 42.52
CA VAL A 7 30.47 -26.83 41.78
C VAL A 7 31.51 -26.10 40.86
N VAL A 8 31.31 -25.72 39.60
CA VAL A 8 30.29 -24.95 38.82
C VAL A 8 30.60 -25.26 37.32
N ILE A 9 29.67 -25.30 36.34
CA ILE A 9 29.33 -24.24 35.33
C ILE A 9 28.42 -24.96 34.29
N VAL A 10 27.09 -24.81 34.32
CA VAL A 10 26.26 -23.78 33.67
C VAL A 10 26.57 -23.58 32.19
N SER A 11 25.75 -24.14 31.29
CA SER A 11 25.56 -23.61 29.94
C SER A 11 24.18 -24.04 29.44
N ALA A 12 23.18 -23.20 29.76
CA ALA A 12 21.84 -23.27 29.22
C ALA A 12 21.86 -22.88 27.73
N ALA A 13 21.77 -23.86 26.84
CA ALA A 13 21.47 -23.61 25.44
C ALA A 13 19.95 -23.49 25.28
N ILE A 14 19.42 -22.28 25.48
CA ILE A 14 18.03 -21.95 25.17
C ILE A 14 17.93 -21.88 23.64
N LEU A 15 17.38 -22.93 23.02
CA LEU A 15 16.95 -22.89 21.63
C LEU A 15 15.72 -21.98 21.54
N ALA A 16 15.97 -20.69 21.30
CA ALA A 16 14.94 -19.73 20.95
C ALA A 16 14.40 -20.08 19.55
N VAL A 17 13.35 -20.89 19.49
CA VAL A 17 12.56 -21.09 18.26
C VAL A 17 11.61 -19.91 18.13
N SER A 18 12.12 -18.77 17.70
CA SER A 18 11.32 -17.60 17.34
C SER A 18 10.81 -17.75 15.90
N VAL A 19 9.78 -18.57 15.69
CA VAL A 19 8.97 -18.52 14.46
C VAL A 19 7.81 -17.55 14.69
N SER A 20 8.14 -16.26 14.83
CA SER A 20 7.15 -15.19 14.64
C SER A 20 7.12 -14.85 13.16
N ALA A 21 6.23 -15.48 12.42
CA ALA A 21 5.83 -15.02 11.10
C ALA A 21 4.30 -15.00 10.99
N LEU A 22 3.66 -14.34 11.95
CA LEU A 22 2.38 -13.66 11.73
C LEU A 22 2.63 -12.48 10.80
N ALA A 23 2.82 -12.75 9.51
CA ALA A 23 3.00 -11.71 8.51
C ALA A 23 2.46 -12.17 7.15
N MET A 24 1.21 -12.63 7.12
CA MET A 24 0.38 -12.38 5.95
C MET A 24 -0.34 -11.04 6.18
N ASN A 25 0.45 -9.96 6.30
CA ASN A 25 -0.07 -8.63 6.04
C ASN A 25 -0.31 -8.58 4.53
N LYS A 26 -1.54 -8.90 4.12
CA LYS A 26 -2.04 -8.59 2.80
C LYS A 26 -2.02 -7.06 2.71
N SER A 27 -0.87 -6.49 2.32
CA SER A 27 -0.84 -5.13 1.80
C SER A 27 -1.70 -5.16 0.54
N GLU A 28 -2.99 -4.91 0.72
CA GLU A 28 -3.87 -4.47 -0.34
C GLU A 28 -3.23 -3.19 -0.87
N LYS A 29 -2.49 -3.33 -1.99
CA LYS A 29 -1.81 -2.24 -2.69
C LYS A 29 -2.88 -1.31 -3.26
N GLY A 30 -3.36 -0.41 -2.42
CA GLY A 30 -4.18 0.71 -2.85
C GLY A 30 -3.32 1.80 -3.48
N ILE A 31 -3.88 2.45 -4.48
CA ILE A 31 -3.43 3.70 -5.07
C ILE A 31 -3.83 4.81 -4.10
N GLU A 32 -2.86 5.50 -3.51
CA GLU A 32 -3.08 6.67 -2.64
C GLU A 32 -2.49 7.93 -3.29
N GLY A 33 -3.23 9.03 -3.26
CA GLY A 33 -2.73 10.32 -3.72
C GLY A 33 -3.62 11.47 -3.30
N THR A 34 -3.39 12.65 -3.88
CA THR A 34 -4.15 13.86 -3.57
C THR A 34 -4.83 14.39 -4.82
N VAL A 35 -6.08 14.83 -4.69
CA VAL A 35 -6.80 15.48 -5.79
C VAL A 35 -6.11 16.81 -6.11
N THR A 36 -5.58 16.95 -7.31
CA THR A 36 -4.89 18.17 -7.76
C THR A 36 -5.74 19.01 -8.71
N SER A 37 -6.72 18.42 -9.38
CA SER A 37 -7.61 19.13 -10.30
C SER A 37 -8.96 18.43 -10.45
N ILE A 38 -10.01 19.23 -10.61
CA ILE A 38 -11.37 18.78 -10.92
C ILE A 38 -11.85 19.63 -12.10
N LYS A 39 -12.13 19.00 -13.24
CA LYS A 39 -12.61 19.64 -14.46
C LYS A 39 -13.88 18.93 -14.95
N GLY A 40 -15.04 19.47 -14.61
CA GLY A 40 -16.32 18.81 -14.87
C GLY A 40 -16.39 17.46 -14.15
N ASN A 41 -16.42 16.37 -14.92
CA ASN A 41 -16.42 14.99 -14.42
C ASN A 41 -15.05 14.33 -14.41
N VAL A 42 -13.99 15.08 -14.74
CA VAL A 42 -12.61 14.56 -14.76
C VAL A 42 -11.88 15.00 -13.50
N VAL A 43 -11.37 14.03 -12.74
CA VAL A 43 -10.59 14.22 -11.52
C VAL A 43 -9.16 13.80 -11.79
N THR A 44 -8.20 14.64 -11.40
CA THR A 44 -6.77 14.35 -11.45
C THR A 44 -6.26 14.09 -10.04
N ILE A 45 -5.60 12.96 -9.85
CA ILE A 45 -4.98 12.55 -8.60
C ILE A 45 -3.48 12.47 -8.81
N LYS A 46 -2.72 12.99 -7.85
CA LYS A 46 -1.27 12.93 -7.85
C LYS A 46 -0.73 12.16 -6.65
N ASP A 47 0.14 11.18 -6.90
CA ASP A 47 0.85 10.44 -5.85
C ASP A 47 2.00 11.29 -5.28
N SER A 48 2.45 10.90 -4.10
CA SER A 48 3.71 11.31 -3.46
C SER A 48 4.94 11.24 -4.38
N LYS A 49 5.02 10.27 -5.31
CA LYS A 49 6.12 10.13 -6.29
C LYS A 49 5.97 11.01 -7.52
N GLY A 50 4.97 11.89 -7.56
CA GLY A 50 4.69 12.78 -8.68
C GLY A 50 3.94 12.13 -9.84
N GLY A 51 3.46 10.89 -9.68
CA GLY A 51 2.61 10.24 -10.65
C GLY A 51 1.25 10.89 -10.74
N GLU A 52 0.70 11.04 -11.94
CA GLU A 52 -0.66 11.56 -12.15
C GLU A 52 -1.59 10.47 -12.70
N LEU A 53 -2.81 10.45 -12.19
CA LEU A 53 -3.90 9.56 -12.60
C LEU A 53 -5.12 10.42 -12.94
N LEU A 54 -5.63 10.27 -14.16
CA LEU A 54 -6.85 10.96 -14.60
C LEU A 54 -8.01 9.97 -14.63
N LEU A 55 -9.09 10.32 -13.95
CA LEU A 55 -10.29 9.53 -13.78
C LEU A 55 -11.50 10.34 -14.22
N GLU A 56 -12.35 9.74 -15.05
CA GLU A 56 -13.70 10.21 -15.29
C GLU A 56 -14.62 9.60 -14.25
N VAL A 57 -15.35 10.42 -13.51
CA VAL A 57 -16.27 10.00 -12.45
C VAL A 57 -17.71 10.35 -12.83
N ARG A 58 -18.67 9.62 -12.27
CA ARG A 58 -20.09 9.91 -12.53
C ARG A 58 -20.57 11.24 -11.95
N SER A 59 -19.93 11.69 -10.88
CA SER A 59 -20.25 12.96 -10.22
C SER A 59 -19.03 13.46 -9.44
N THR A 60 -18.81 14.77 -9.49
CA THR A 60 -17.79 15.47 -8.70
C THR A 60 -18.38 16.23 -7.52
N ALA A 61 -19.66 16.02 -7.22
CA ALA A 61 -20.33 16.64 -6.08
C ALA A 61 -19.59 16.28 -4.77
N GLY A 62 -19.25 17.31 -3.98
CA GLY A 62 -18.54 17.14 -2.72
C GLY A 62 -17.02 16.95 -2.83
N LEU A 63 -16.47 16.88 -4.04
CA LEU A 63 -15.03 16.78 -4.25
C LEU A 63 -14.35 18.15 -4.17
N LYS A 64 -13.16 18.16 -3.58
CA LYS A 64 -12.32 19.35 -3.46
C LYS A 64 -10.87 19.02 -3.79
N VAL A 65 -10.20 19.97 -4.42
CA VAL A 65 -8.75 19.94 -4.62
C VAL A 65 -8.06 20.00 -3.25
N GLY A 66 -6.96 19.25 -3.11
CA GLY A 66 -6.20 19.11 -1.87
C GLY A 66 -6.68 17.98 -0.95
N LEU A 67 -7.78 17.30 -1.27
CA LEU A 67 -8.23 16.14 -0.49
C LEU A 67 -7.43 14.87 -0.83
N PRO A 68 -7.13 14.02 0.17
CA PRO A 68 -6.56 12.72 -0.07
C PRO A 68 -7.58 11.84 -0.80
N ALA A 69 -7.09 11.01 -1.70
CA ALA A 69 -7.84 10.11 -2.53
C ALA A 69 -7.19 8.72 -2.53
N TRP A 70 -8.02 7.69 -2.47
CA TRP A 70 -7.57 6.30 -2.37
C TRP A 70 -8.48 5.36 -3.16
N CYS A 71 -7.89 4.39 -3.85
CA CYS A 71 -8.62 3.32 -4.52
C CYS A 71 -7.76 2.05 -4.57
N GLU A 72 -8.38 0.88 -4.75
CA GLU A 72 -7.65 -0.38 -4.94
C GLU A 72 -7.01 -0.47 -6.34
N GLU A 73 -6.19 -1.50 -6.59
CA GLU A 73 -5.20 -1.71 -7.68
C GLU A 73 -5.54 -1.13 -9.08
N ASP A 74 -6.81 -0.98 -9.43
CA ASP A 74 -7.26 -0.50 -10.75
C ASP A 74 -8.11 0.76 -10.75
N CYS A 75 -8.54 1.28 -9.60
CA CYS A 75 -9.37 2.50 -9.51
C CYS A 75 -10.65 2.50 -10.37
N GLY A 76 -11.00 1.39 -11.04
CA GLY A 76 -11.96 1.37 -12.14
C GLY A 76 -13.42 1.32 -11.69
N ARG A 77 -13.67 1.18 -10.39
CA ARG A 77 -15.03 1.09 -9.82
C ARG A 77 -15.31 2.21 -8.84
N THR A 78 -14.42 2.38 -7.87
CA THR A 78 -14.63 3.29 -6.75
C THR A 78 -13.36 4.04 -6.42
N LEU A 79 -13.53 5.32 -6.10
CA LEU A 79 -12.50 6.20 -5.58
C LEU A 79 -13.00 6.78 -4.27
N LYS A 80 -12.26 6.58 -3.18
CA LYS A 80 -12.52 7.26 -1.91
C LYS A 80 -11.79 8.61 -1.95
N VAL A 81 -12.45 9.70 -1.62
CA VAL A 81 -11.85 11.04 -1.51
C VAL A 81 -12.29 11.64 -0.18
N GLY A 82 -11.34 11.85 0.73
CA GLY A 82 -11.65 12.15 2.13
C GLY A 82 -12.62 11.12 2.71
N SER A 83 -13.77 11.58 3.19
CA SER A 83 -14.85 10.72 3.73
C SER A 83 -15.91 10.31 2.70
N THR A 84 -15.74 10.68 1.41
CA THR A 84 -16.74 10.43 0.35
C THR A 84 -16.28 9.30 -0.57
N VAL A 85 -17.21 8.48 -1.05
CA VAL A 85 -16.95 7.46 -2.09
C VAL A 85 -17.56 7.91 -3.41
N VAL A 86 -16.74 7.92 -4.46
CA VAL A 86 -17.09 8.35 -5.81
C VAL A 86 -17.09 7.15 -6.75
N ASN A 87 -18.11 7.06 -7.60
CA ASN A 87 -18.15 6.07 -8.66
C ASN A 87 -17.29 6.53 -9.84
N VAL A 88 -16.30 5.71 -10.18
CA VAL A 88 -15.46 5.93 -11.36
C VAL A 88 -16.20 5.39 -12.58
N GLN A 89 -16.36 6.23 -13.58
CA GLN A 89 -16.94 5.86 -14.87
C GLN A 89 -15.87 5.26 -15.76
N LYS A 90 -14.68 5.86 -15.79
CA LYS A 90 -13.57 5.42 -16.65
C LYS A 90 -12.22 5.92 -16.15
N VAL A 91 -11.19 5.11 -16.32
CA VAL A 91 -9.79 5.54 -16.15
C VAL A 91 -9.29 6.09 -17.49
N ILE A 92 -8.93 7.36 -17.53
CA ILE A 92 -8.49 8.04 -18.76
C ILE A 92 -7.00 7.80 -19.00
N LYS A 93 -6.17 7.95 -17.97
CA LYS A 93 -4.71 7.81 -18.09
C LYS A 93 -4.09 7.38 -16.76
N LYS A 94 -3.38 6.25 -16.79
CA LYS A 94 -2.61 5.71 -15.65
C LYS A 94 -1.12 5.78 -16.00
N ASN A 95 -0.34 6.60 -15.30
CA ASN A 95 1.12 6.61 -15.48
C ASN A 95 1.75 5.47 -14.65
N GLN A 96 1.89 4.29 -15.26
CA GLN A 96 2.43 3.07 -14.59
C GLN A 96 3.78 3.28 -13.89
N ARG A 97 4.61 4.20 -14.38
CA ARG A 97 5.98 4.41 -13.87
C ARG A 97 6.03 4.96 -12.44
N ALA A 98 4.99 5.67 -12.00
CA ALA A 98 4.91 6.23 -10.65
C ALA A 98 3.96 5.45 -9.72
N TRP A 99 2.98 4.74 -10.31
CA TRP A 99 1.89 4.08 -9.61
C TRP A 99 2.03 2.55 -9.55
N GLY A 100 3.28 2.07 -9.59
CA GLY A 100 3.68 0.71 -9.22
C GLY A 100 2.96 -0.40 -9.98
N ASP A 101 3.52 -0.83 -11.10
CA ASP A 101 3.18 -2.09 -11.75
C ASP A 101 3.42 -3.27 -10.78
N PRO A 102 2.42 -4.06 -10.36
CA PRO A 102 2.65 -5.27 -9.56
C PRO A 102 3.13 -6.45 -10.41
N HIS A 103 3.27 -6.31 -11.74
CA HIS A 103 3.64 -7.41 -12.64
C HIS A 103 5.11 -7.48 -13.05
N VAL A 104 6.02 -6.77 -12.38
CA VAL A 104 7.44 -7.10 -12.45
C VAL A 104 7.85 -7.85 -11.18
N LYS A 105 7.33 -9.08 -11.04
CA LYS A 105 8.10 -10.10 -10.33
C LYS A 105 9.37 -10.33 -11.14
N GLU A 106 10.45 -9.69 -10.70
CA GLU A 106 11.72 -10.37 -10.43
C GLU A 106 11.82 -11.77 -11.08
N LYS A 107 12.18 -11.81 -12.36
CA LYS A 107 13.05 -12.87 -12.88
C LYS A 107 14.47 -12.34 -12.79
N ILE A 108 14.97 -12.17 -11.57
CA ILE A 108 16.40 -12.07 -11.31
C ILE A 108 16.71 -13.18 -10.31
N GLY A 109 17.51 -14.15 -10.74
CA GLY A 109 17.91 -15.34 -9.97
C GLY A 109 17.42 -16.60 -10.66
N LYS A 110 18.27 -17.45 -11.24
CA LYS A 110 19.71 -17.65 -11.14
C LYS A 110 20.24 -18.17 -12.47
#